data_AF-A0A6J5KBE4-F1
#
_entry.id   AF-A0A6J5KBE4-F1
#
_cell.length_a   1.000
_cell.length_b   1.000
_cell.length_c   1.000
_cell.angle_alpha   90.00
_cell.angle_beta   90.00
_cell.angle_gamma   90.00
#
_symmetry.space_group_name_H-M   'P 1'
#
loop_
_entity.id
_entity.type
_entity.pdbx_description
1 polymer ?
#
loop_
_entity_poly.entity_id
_entity_poly.type
_entity_poly.pdbx_seq_one_letter_code
_entity_poly.pdbx_strand_id
1 'polypeptide(L)'
;MAATKKAAMAEARERGEDRFVWTCKAHGDTAHYSKAHGACVECTVERNRRAHARRVATSEGREARRGYQRERRSIPGVRESTNAYQRQYDENRRAADPAYLGASRERVTAHQWRKATGAKVMPAWYSAEQVAIRRVYAECPEGHHVDHLVPKVAQDYSGNTVAVGLHCLANLQVVPQRLNLKKSTFFDPDNVREQRPANAFPGGAWDPELTEREWARVELLVRRYGCDRNALVRTIQAQVARQHQTYLATSPSSP
;
A
#
# COMPACT_ATOMS: atom_id res chain seq x y z
N MET A 1 -17.38 -12.54 51.35
CA MET A 1 -16.26 -11.57 51.37
C MET A 1 -16.18 -10.91 50.00
N ALA A 2 -16.09 -9.59 49.91
CA ALA A 2 -15.87 -8.93 48.62
C ALA A 2 -14.52 -9.40 48.06
N ALA A 3 -14.50 -9.89 46.82
CA ALA A 3 -13.25 -10.26 46.16
C ALA A 3 -12.30 -9.05 46.19
N THR A 4 -11.01 -9.28 46.44
CA THR A 4 -10.01 -8.19 46.37
C THR A 4 -9.42 -8.13 44.97
N LYS A 5 -8.95 -6.95 44.55
CA LYS A 5 -8.24 -6.81 43.26
C LYS A 5 -7.03 -7.75 43.16
N LYS A 6 -6.37 -8.01 44.29
CA LYS A 6 -5.23 -8.91 44.40
C LYS A 6 -5.63 -10.36 44.12
N ALA A 7 -6.78 -10.80 44.66
CA ALA A 7 -7.32 -12.14 44.39
C ALA A 7 -7.70 -12.30 42.91
N ALA A 8 -8.45 -11.35 42.35
CA ALA A 8 -8.82 -11.39 40.92
C ALA A 8 -7.60 -11.39 39.99
N MET A 9 -6.53 -10.68 40.37
CA MET A 9 -5.26 -10.69 39.63
C MET A 9 -4.53 -12.03 39.72
N ALA A 10 -4.51 -12.65 40.91
CA ALA A 10 -3.88 -13.96 41.09
C ALA A 10 -4.59 -15.03 40.26
N GLU A 11 -5.92 -15.03 40.29
CA GLU A 11 -6.78 -15.94 39.52
C GLU A 11 -6.54 -15.79 38.01
N ALA A 12 -6.45 -14.55 37.51
CA ALA A 12 -6.13 -14.30 36.11
C ALA A 12 -4.74 -14.81 35.72
N ARG A 13 -3.73 -14.67 36.61
CA ARG A 13 -2.38 -15.22 36.37
C ARG A 13 -2.37 -16.75 36.36
N GLU A 14 -3.13 -17.39 37.25
CA GLU A 14 -3.28 -18.84 37.28
C GLU A 14 -3.92 -19.36 35.98
N ARG A 15 -4.86 -18.61 35.39
CA ARG A 15 -5.42 -18.88 34.06
C ARG A 15 -4.51 -18.53 32.88
N GLY A 16 -3.34 -17.92 33.12
CA GLY A 16 -2.46 -17.43 32.07
C GLY A 16 -2.99 -16.23 31.29
N GLU A 17 -3.98 -15.51 31.85
CA GLU A 17 -4.57 -14.33 31.22
C GLU A 17 -3.67 -13.09 31.44
N ASP A 18 -3.50 -12.28 30.40
CA ASP A 18 -2.75 -11.01 30.49
C ASP A 18 -3.60 -9.88 31.09
N ARG A 19 -4.91 -10.09 31.19
CA ARG A 19 -5.92 -9.10 31.60
C ARG A 19 -7.06 -9.75 32.39
N PHE A 20 -7.68 -8.95 33.25
CA PHE A 20 -8.88 -9.32 33.99
C PHE A 20 -9.82 -8.14 34.14
N VAL A 21 -11.12 -8.41 34.32
CA VAL A 21 -12.13 -7.37 34.49
C VAL A 21 -12.15 -6.91 35.95
N TRP A 22 -12.08 -5.60 36.18
CA TRP A 22 -12.05 -5.02 37.51
C TRP A 22 -12.50 -3.54 37.53
N THR A 23 -12.99 -3.05 38.67
CA THR A 23 -13.38 -1.64 38.83
C THR A 23 -12.17 -0.76 39.22
N CYS A 24 -12.05 0.43 38.63
CA CYS A 24 -10.97 1.35 38.95
C CYS A 24 -11.52 2.56 39.68
N LYS A 25 -10.88 2.97 40.78
CA LYS A 25 -11.23 4.18 41.54
C LYS A 25 -11.38 5.43 40.65
N ALA A 26 -10.62 5.52 39.56
CA ALA A 26 -10.68 6.65 38.63
C ALA A 26 -11.90 6.63 37.69
N HIS A 27 -12.54 5.46 37.48
CA HIS A 27 -13.68 5.28 36.57
C HIS A 27 -14.94 4.78 37.31
N GLY A 28 -14.97 4.90 38.64
CA GLY A 28 -16.06 4.45 39.48
C GLY A 28 -16.28 2.93 39.45
N ASP A 29 -17.55 2.53 39.52
CA ASP A 29 -17.97 1.13 39.63
C ASP A 29 -18.09 0.42 38.27
N THR A 30 -17.77 1.10 37.17
CA THR A 30 -17.76 0.49 35.84
C THR A 30 -16.59 -0.47 35.72
N ALA A 31 -16.89 -1.75 35.54
CA ALA A 31 -15.88 -2.78 35.38
C ALA A 31 -15.23 -2.69 33.98
N HIS A 32 -13.89 -2.72 33.94
CA HIS A 32 -13.12 -2.66 32.71
C HIS A 32 -11.82 -3.45 32.85
N TYR A 33 -11.08 -3.60 31.76
CA TYR A 33 -9.87 -4.40 31.77
C TYR A 33 -8.76 -3.76 32.63
N SER A 34 -8.18 -4.57 33.50
CA SER A 34 -6.92 -4.34 34.20
C SER A 34 -5.87 -5.32 33.69
N LYS A 35 -4.60 -4.90 33.62
CA LYS A 35 -3.48 -5.77 33.27
C LYS A 35 -3.17 -6.73 34.41
N ALA A 36 -2.49 -7.84 34.13
CA ALA A 36 -2.06 -8.85 35.11
C ALA A 36 -1.16 -8.33 36.27
N HIS A 37 -0.71 -7.07 36.26
CA HIS A 37 -0.04 -6.41 37.40
C HIS A 37 -0.93 -5.36 38.10
N GLY A 38 -2.24 -5.38 37.86
CA GLY A 38 -3.24 -4.57 38.55
C GLY A 38 -3.42 -3.14 38.01
N ALA A 39 -2.72 -2.74 36.95
CA ALA A 39 -2.92 -1.44 36.34
C ALA A 39 -4.19 -1.43 35.47
N CYS A 40 -5.06 -0.43 35.66
CA CYS A 40 -6.19 -0.19 34.76
C CYS A 40 -5.69 0.10 33.34
N VAL A 41 -6.28 -0.57 32.34
CA VAL A 41 -5.90 -0.40 30.92
C VAL A 41 -6.20 1.02 30.45
N GLU A 42 -7.38 1.56 30.74
CA GLU A 42 -7.80 2.91 30.33
C GLU A 42 -6.94 4.01 30.98
N CYS A 43 -6.71 3.95 32.29
CA CYS A 43 -5.80 4.89 32.96
C CYS A 43 -4.39 4.81 32.39
N THR A 44 -3.93 3.60 32.04
CA THR A 44 -2.62 3.42 31.39
C THR A 44 -2.60 4.06 30.02
N VAL A 45 -3.65 3.89 29.21
CA VAL A 45 -3.79 4.51 27.89
C VAL A 45 -3.76 6.03 28.00
N GLU A 46 -4.54 6.61 28.91
CA GLU A 46 -4.63 8.06 29.08
C GLU A 46 -3.30 8.66 29.59
N ARG A 47 -2.68 8.01 30.59
CA ARG A 47 -1.34 8.39 31.06
C ARG A 47 -0.33 8.36 29.91
N ASN A 48 -0.34 7.31 29.10
CA ASN A 48 0.56 7.18 27.95
C ASN A 48 0.26 8.22 26.88
N ARG A 49 -1.01 8.56 26.63
CA ARG A 49 -1.44 9.62 25.70
C ARG A 49 -0.90 10.98 26.15
N ARG A 50 -1.08 11.35 27.43
CA ARG A 50 -0.52 12.60 28.00
C ARG A 50 1.00 12.64 27.94
N ALA A 51 1.67 11.53 28.29
CA ALA A 51 3.12 11.43 28.18
C ALA A 51 3.60 11.53 26.72
N HIS A 52 2.88 10.95 25.77
CA HIS A 52 3.16 11.12 24.34
C HIS A 52 2.99 12.57 23.92
N ALA A 53 1.85 13.21 24.24
CA ALA A 53 1.56 14.60 23.89
C ALA A 53 2.66 15.54 24.38
N ARG A 54 3.09 15.41 25.64
CA ARG A 54 4.21 16.18 26.21
C ARG A 54 5.52 15.95 25.44
N ARG A 55 5.87 14.70 25.12
CA ARG A 55 7.09 14.38 24.36
C ARG A 55 7.08 14.91 22.94
N VAL A 56 5.93 14.99 22.27
CA VAL A 56 5.88 15.48 20.88
C VAL A 56 5.72 16.99 20.76
N ALA A 57 5.33 17.67 21.85
CA ALA A 57 5.18 19.12 21.87
C ALA A 57 6.54 19.83 21.69
N THR A 58 7.61 19.32 22.30
CA THR A 58 8.95 19.94 22.23
C THR A 58 9.81 19.34 21.12
N SER A 59 10.74 20.14 20.58
CA SER A 59 11.76 19.66 19.63
C SER A 59 12.65 18.59 20.26
N GLU A 60 13.10 18.83 21.50
CA GLU A 60 13.92 17.91 22.29
C GLU A 60 13.26 16.54 22.47
N GLY A 61 11.97 16.50 22.81
CA GLY A 61 11.25 15.24 22.99
C GLY A 61 11.06 14.48 21.66
N ARG A 62 10.88 15.20 20.55
CA ARG A 62 10.87 14.60 19.20
C ARG A 62 12.26 14.06 18.83
N GLU A 63 13.33 14.77 19.18
CA GLU A 63 14.70 14.36 18.93
C GLU A 63 15.10 13.15 19.77
N ALA A 64 14.82 13.16 21.08
CA ALA A 64 15.03 12.02 21.97
C ALA A 64 14.32 10.75 21.46
N ARG A 65 13.08 10.88 20.96
CA ARG A 65 12.36 9.76 20.33
C ARG A 65 13.07 9.26 19.07
N ARG A 66 13.56 10.15 18.21
CA ARG A 66 14.34 9.77 17.02
C ARG A 66 15.66 9.10 17.41
N GLY A 67 16.34 9.61 18.43
CA GLY A 67 17.55 9.03 19.01
C GLY A 67 17.34 7.60 19.50
N TYR A 68 16.33 7.40 20.35
CA TYR A 68 15.94 6.07 20.81
C TYR A 68 15.61 5.11 19.65
N GLN A 69 14.92 5.59 18.61
CA GLN A 69 14.63 4.77 17.42
C GLN A 69 15.90 4.42 16.63
N ARG A 70 16.88 5.32 16.53
CA ARG A 70 18.18 5.06 15.89
C ARG A 70 18.96 4.02 16.68
N GLU A 71 19.10 4.21 17.98
CA GLU A 71 19.78 3.28 18.90
C GLU A 71 19.13 1.90 18.87
N ARG A 72 17.80 1.82 18.98
CA ARG A 72 17.09 0.54 18.89
C ARG A 72 17.33 -0.17 17.54
N ARG A 73 17.47 0.58 16.44
CA ARG A 73 17.77 0.03 15.11
C ARG A 73 19.24 -0.38 14.93
N SER A 74 20.17 0.15 15.72
CA SER A 74 21.57 -0.26 15.68
C SER A 74 21.85 -1.57 16.41
N ILE A 75 20.93 -2.02 17.27
CA ILE A 75 21.03 -3.31 17.94
C ILE A 75 20.86 -4.44 16.89
N PRO A 76 21.84 -5.33 16.71
CA PRO A 76 21.74 -6.46 15.80
C PRO A 76 20.53 -7.36 16.14
N GLY A 77 19.81 -7.86 15.12
CA GLY A 77 18.67 -8.75 15.31
C GLY A 77 17.33 -8.06 15.66
N VAL A 78 17.34 -6.77 16.02
CA VAL A 78 16.08 -6.06 16.38
C VAL A 78 15.18 -5.87 15.17
N ARG A 79 15.75 -5.68 13.98
CA ARG A 79 14.97 -5.55 12.74
C ARG A 79 14.27 -6.87 12.41
N GLU A 80 15.02 -7.98 12.48
CA GLU A 80 14.56 -9.34 12.18
C GLU A 80 13.45 -9.76 13.13
N SER A 81 13.66 -9.56 14.44
CA SER A 81 12.65 -9.85 15.48
C SER A 81 11.41 -8.98 15.35
N THR A 82 11.56 -7.68 15.05
CA THR A 82 10.41 -6.78 14.82
C THR A 82 9.61 -7.23 13.60
N ASN A 83 10.28 -7.61 12.52
CA ASN A 83 9.62 -8.13 11.32
C ASN A 83 8.93 -9.48 11.57
N ALA A 84 9.55 -10.37 12.36
CA ALA A 84 8.96 -11.65 12.73
C ALA A 84 7.69 -11.47 13.57
N TYR A 85 7.74 -10.60 14.59
CA TYR A 85 6.58 -10.25 15.39
C TYR A 85 5.45 -9.66 14.52
N GLN A 86 5.78 -8.76 13.60
CA GLN A 86 4.78 -8.15 12.71
C GLN A 86 4.13 -9.20 11.79
N ARG A 87 4.90 -10.14 11.23
CA ARG A 87 4.35 -11.25 10.44
C ARG A 87 3.38 -12.10 11.25
N GLN A 88 3.77 -12.53 12.45
CA GLN A 88 2.92 -13.32 13.32
C GLN A 88 1.65 -12.56 13.74
N TYR A 89 1.78 -11.25 14.02
CA TYR A 89 0.63 -10.40 14.32
C TYR A 89 -0.35 -10.32 13.14
N ASP A 90 0.16 -10.10 11.93
CA ASP A 90 -0.66 -10.03 10.72
C ASP A 90 -1.29 -11.38 10.38
N GLU A 91 -0.60 -12.51 10.62
CA GLU A 91 -1.14 -13.87 10.51
C GLU A 91 -2.29 -14.10 11.50
N ASN A 92 -2.08 -13.80 12.79
CA ASN A 92 -3.12 -13.93 13.81
C ASN A 92 -4.34 -13.03 13.50
N ARG A 93 -4.09 -11.81 13.04
CA ARG A 93 -5.17 -10.89 12.63
C ARG A 93 -5.89 -11.37 11.38
N ARG A 94 -5.18 -11.93 10.40
CA ARG A 94 -5.78 -12.54 9.20
C ARG A 94 -6.67 -13.72 9.57
N ALA A 95 -6.24 -14.57 10.51
CA ALA A 95 -7.03 -15.69 10.99
C ALA A 95 -8.31 -15.23 11.71
N ALA A 96 -8.22 -14.17 12.50
CA ALA A 96 -9.37 -13.62 13.22
C ALA A 96 -10.32 -12.78 12.34
N ASP A 97 -9.79 -12.10 11.33
CA ASP A 97 -10.52 -11.17 10.46
C ASP A 97 -9.90 -11.20 9.05
N PRO A 98 -10.45 -12.00 8.12
CA PRO A 98 -9.96 -12.06 6.75
C PRO A 98 -9.95 -10.71 6.01
N ALA A 99 -10.83 -9.77 6.39
CA ALA A 99 -10.90 -8.44 5.78
C ALA A 99 -9.80 -7.49 6.27
N TYR A 100 -9.11 -7.83 7.37
CA TYR A 100 -8.08 -6.99 8.00
C TYR A 100 -6.94 -6.63 7.05
N LEU A 101 -6.44 -7.59 6.26
CA LEU A 101 -5.31 -7.35 5.37
C LEU A 101 -5.66 -6.34 4.28
N GLY A 102 -6.84 -6.48 3.66
CA GLY A 102 -7.34 -5.54 2.67
C GLY A 102 -7.44 -4.12 3.23
N ALA A 103 -8.09 -3.97 4.38
CA ALA A 103 -8.25 -2.69 5.05
C ALA A 103 -6.92 -2.07 5.51
N SER A 104 -6.00 -2.88 6.05
CA SER A 104 -4.71 -2.42 6.54
C SER A 104 -3.83 -1.93 5.39
N ARG A 105 -3.70 -2.73 4.32
CA ARG A 105 -2.92 -2.40 3.13
C ARG A 105 -3.49 -1.17 2.42
N GLU A 106 -4.79 -1.14 2.20
CA GLU A 106 -5.49 -0.02 1.59
C GLU A 106 -5.22 1.29 2.36
N ARG A 107 -5.41 1.29 3.69
CA ARG A 107 -5.15 2.46 4.54
C ARG A 107 -3.71 2.96 4.42
N VAL A 108 -2.73 2.03 4.39
CA VAL A 108 -1.31 2.38 4.23
C VAL A 108 -1.08 2.97 2.85
N THR A 109 -1.63 2.38 1.79
CA THR A 109 -1.48 2.91 0.42
C THR A 109 -2.13 4.28 0.28
N ALA A 110 -3.35 4.48 0.78
CA ALA A 110 -4.04 5.76 0.75
C ALA A 110 -3.24 6.85 1.49
N HIS A 111 -2.63 6.52 2.63
CA HIS A 111 -1.72 7.43 3.33
C HIS A 111 -0.47 7.77 2.50
N GLN A 112 0.18 6.76 1.90
CA GLN A 112 1.34 6.98 1.04
C GLN A 112 1.00 7.80 -0.19
N TRP A 113 -0.17 7.59 -0.78
CA TRP A 113 -0.68 8.37 -1.90
C TRP A 113 -0.86 9.84 -1.51
N ARG A 114 -1.52 10.13 -0.39
CA ARG A 114 -1.66 11.52 0.13
C ARG A 114 -0.31 12.18 0.37
N LYS A 115 0.63 11.43 0.96
CA LYS A 115 1.99 11.94 1.20
C LYS A 115 2.73 12.25 -0.10
N ALA A 116 2.64 11.37 -1.10
CA ALA A 116 3.31 11.53 -2.37
C ALA A 116 2.73 12.70 -3.19
N THR A 117 1.41 12.86 -3.17
CA THR A 117 0.68 13.89 -3.95
C THR A 117 0.53 15.23 -3.22
N GLY A 118 0.86 15.29 -1.93
CA GLY A 118 0.59 16.46 -1.08
C GLY A 118 -0.89 16.64 -0.71
N ALA A 119 -1.77 15.70 -1.08
CA ALA A 119 -3.19 15.79 -0.78
C ALA A 119 -3.47 15.71 0.73
N LYS A 120 -4.22 16.68 1.27
CA LYS A 120 -4.61 16.71 2.70
C LYS A 120 -5.69 15.69 3.02
N VAL A 121 -6.61 15.46 2.09
CA VAL A 121 -7.76 14.56 2.22
C VAL A 121 -7.85 13.64 1.01
N MET A 122 -8.56 12.52 1.15
CA MET A 122 -8.89 11.66 0.01
C MET A 122 -10.00 12.31 -0.83
N PRO A 123 -10.03 12.07 -2.15
CA PRO A 123 -11.12 12.53 -2.99
C PRO A 123 -12.48 11.95 -2.58
N ALA A 124 -13.59 12.61 -2.97
CA ALA A 124 -14.94 12.20 -2.57
C ALA A 124 -15.32 10.79 -3.05
N TRP A 125 -14.88 10.37 -4.24
CA TRP A 125 -15.17 9.04 -4.78
C TRP A 125 -14.48 7.90 -4.01
N TYR A 126 -13.40 8.20 -3.28
CA TYR A 126 -12.64 7.16 -2.58
C TYR A 126 -13.49 6.45 -1.52
N SER A 127 -14.40 7.14 -0.82
CA SER A 127 -15.30 6.49 0.14
C SER A 127 -16.26 5.49 -0.54
N ALA A 128 -16.75 5.83 -1.73
CA ALA A 128 -17.62 4.96 -2.51
C ALA A 128 -16.88 3.71 -3.03
N GLU A 129 -15.61 3.85 -3.41
CA GLU A 129 -14.80 2.74 -3.94
C GLU A 129 -14.05 1.95 -2.85
N GLN A 130 -14.00 2.45 -1.61
CA GLN A 130 -13.11 1.93 -0.57
C GLN A 130 -13.27 0.43 -0.34
N VAL A 131 -14.51 -0.06 -0.36
CA VAL A 131 -14.82 -1.49 -0.18
C VAL A 131 -14.22 -2.33 -1.31
N ALA A 132 -14.37 -1.89 -2.55
CA ALA A 132 -13.81 -2.57 -3.72
C ALA A 132 -12.27 -2.54 -3.71
N ILE A 133 -11.67 -1.39 -3.38
CA ILE A 133 -10.21 -1.25 -3.27
C ILE A 133 -9.65 -2.21 -2.20
N ARG A 134 -10.30 -2.29 -1.02
CA ARG A 134 -9.89 -3.21 0.05
C ARG A 134 -9.95 -4.67 -0.41
N ARG A 135 -10.96 -5.02 -1.20
CA ARG A 135 -11.10 -6.37 -1.78
C ARG A 135 -9.93 -6.69 -2.71
N VAL A 136 -9.54 -5.77 -3.60
CA VAL A 136 -8.35 -5.94 -4.46
C VAL A 136 -7.08 -6.22 -3.63
N TYR A 137 -6.87 -5.50 -2.51
CA TYR A 137 -5.73 -5.74 -1.63
C TYR A 137 -5.79 -7.07 -0.86
N ALA A 138 -7.00 -7.52 -0.51
CA ALA A 138 -7.22 -8.77 0.20
C ALA A 138 -7.02 -9.99 -0.70
N GLU A 139 -7.47 -9.89 -1.96
CA GLU A 139 -7.39 -10.96 -2.96
C GLU A 139 -6.07 -10.97 -3.74
N CYS A 140 -5.15 -10.03 -3.47
CA CYS A 140 -3.83 -9.98 -4.09
C CYS A 140 -3.07 -11.31 -3.91
N PRO A 141 -2.76 -12.04 -4.99
CA PRO A 141 -2.07 -13.32 -4.92
C PRO A 141 -0.67 -13.20 -4.34
N GLU A 142 -0.13 -14.31 -3.84
CA GLU A 142 1.26 -14.37 -3.44
C GLU A 142 2.20 -14.09 -4.63
N GLY A 143 3.34 -13.45 -4.37
CA GLY A 143 4.28 -13.00 -5.40
C GLY A 143 3.79 -11.83 -6.26
N HIS A 144 2.62 -11.26 -5.96
CA HIS A 144 2.07 -10.08 -6.64
C HIS A 144 1.96 -8.89 -5.69
N HIS A 145 1.94 -7.70 -6.28
CA HIS A 145 1.66 -6.44 -5.61
C HIS A 145 0.42 -5.81 -6.23
N VAL A 146 -0.34 -5.05 -5.43
CA VAL A 146 -1.33 -4.10 -5.95
C VAL A 146 -0.64 -2.75 -6.05
N ASP A 147 -0.50 -2.22 -7.26
CA ASP A 147 0.12 -0.93 -7.51
C ASP A 147 -0.72 -0.07 -8.46
N HIS A 148 -0.35 1.20 -8.57
CA HIS A 148 -1.00 2.15 -9.45
C HIS A 148 -0.52 1.98 -10.91
N LEU A 149 -1.46 1.92 -11.88
CA LEU A 149 -1.16 1.93 -13.32
C LEU A 149 -0.38 3.20 -13.66
N VAL A 150 -0.99 4.36 -13.44
CA VAL A 150 -0.32 5.66 -13.44
C VAL A 150 0.32 5.87 -12.06
N PRO A 151 1.63 6.11 -11.95
CA PRO A 151 2.30 6.29 -10.67
C PRO A 151 1.68 7.42 -9.83
N LYS A 152 1.78 7.31 -8.49
CA LYS A 152 1.33 8.35 -7.54
C LYS A 152 1.86 9.74 -7.91
N VAL A 153 3.10 9.80 -8.35
CA VAL A 153 3.74 10.95 -8.99
C VAL A 153 4.49 10.39 -10.18
N ALA A 154 3.95 10.61 -11.37
CA ALA A 154 4.49 10.13 -12.62
C ALA A 154 5.57 11.11 -13.10
N GLN A 155 6.76 10.61 -13.39
CA GLN A 155 7.89 11.43 -13.83
C GLN A 155 8.35 11.06 -15.23
N ASP A 156 8.69 12.08 -16.03
CA ASP A 156 9.40 11.91 -17.30
C ASP A 156 10.87 11.52 -17.09
N TYR A 157 11.62 11.36 -18.18
CA TYR A 157 13.05 11.02 -18.14
C TYR A 157 13.93 12.12 -17.52
N SER A 158 13.42 13.36 -17.45
CA SER A 158 14.10 14.51 -16.84
C SER A 158 13.76 14.65 -15.35
N GLY A 159 12.87 13.81 -14.82
CA GLY A 159 12.41 13.84 -13.42
C GLY A 159 11.26 14.81 -13.16
N ASN A 160 10.70 15.46 -14.19
CA ASN A 160 9.58 16.38 -14.04
C ASN A 160 8.29 15.61 -13.82
N THR A 161 7.41 16.12 -12.95
CA THR A 161 6.09 15.52 -12.74
C THR A 161 5.20 15.80 -13.95
N VAL A 162 4.75 14.76 -14.63
CA VAL A 162 3.89 14.84 -15.82
C VAL A 162 2.45 14.41 -15.55
N ALA A 163 2.23 13.58 -14.52
CA ALA A 163 0.89 13.17 -14.11
C ALA A 163 0.86 12.77 -12.63
N VAL A 164 -0.36 12.68 -12.08
CA VAL A 164 -0.62 12.17 -10.73
C VAL A 164 -1.68 11.08 -10.84
N GLY A 165 -1.27 9.84 -10.63
CA GLY A 165 -2.19 8.70 -10.64
C GLY A 165 -3.11 8.74 -9.43
N LEU A 166 -4.42 8.62 -9.65
CA LEU A 166 -5.43 8.63 -8.59
C LEU A 166 -5.41 7.33 -7.78
N HIS A 167 -5.75 7.37 -6.50
CA HIS A 167 -6.01 6.16 -5.72
C HIS A 167 -7.48 5.75 -5.85
N CYS A 168 -7.81 5.19 -7.01
CA CYS A 168 -9.13 4.67 -7.38
C CYS A 168 -9.00 3.28 -8.00
N LEU A 169 -10.11 2.55 -8.06
CA LEU A 169 -10.15 1.18 -8.59
C LEU A 169 -9.62 1.10 -10.03
N ALA A 170 -10.01 2.05 -10.88
CA ALA A 170 -9.59 2.11 -12.29
C ALA A 170 -8.09 2.32 -12.47
N ASN A 171 -7.37 2.79 -11.45
CA ASN A 171 -5.93 3.01 -11.51
C ASN A 171 -5.15 1.98 -10.68
N LEU A 172 -5.79 0.98 -10.05
CA LEU A 172 -5.10 -0.08 -9.30
C LEU A 172 -5.06 -1.37 -10.11
N GLN A 173 -3.89 -2.02 -10.14
CA GLN A 173 -3.69 -3.29 -10.81
C GLN A 173 -2.88 -4.25 -9.94
N VAL A 174 -3.22 -5.54 -10.03
CA VAL A 174 -2.39 -6.63 -9.51
C VAL A 174 -1.27 -6.91 -10.51
N VAL A 175 -0.03 -6.69 -10.10
CA VAL A 175 1.17 -6.82 -10.95
C VAL A 175 2.15 -7.79 -10.29
N PRO A 176 2.80 -8.71 -11.03
CA PRO A 176 3.86 -9.53 -10.48
C PRO A 176 4.95 -8.67 -9.82
N GLN A 177 5.35 -9.02 -8.59
CA GLN A 177 6.25 -8.22 -7.76
C GLN A 177 7.54 -7.84 -8.51
N ARG A 178 8.13 -8.79 -9.25
CA ARG A 178 9.35 -8.58 -10.03
C ARG A 178 9.19 -7.49 -11.11
N LEU A 179 8.04 -7.46 -11.79
CA LEU A 179 7.76 -6.45 -12.82
C LEU A 179 7.51 -5.09 -12.18
N ASN A 180 6.79 -5.07 -11.05
CA ASN A 180 6.51 -3.84 -10.34
C ASN A 180 7.77 -3.15 -9.81
N LEU A 181 8.72 -3.93 -9.27
CA LEU A 181 10.03 -3.42 -8.83
C LEU A 181 10.84 -2.83 -9.99
N LYS A 182 10.70 -3.36 -11.21
CA LYS A 182 11.36 -2.83 -12.40
C LYS A 182 10.69 -1.56 -12.92
N LYS A 183 9.35 -1.45 -12.81
CA LYS A 183 8.56 -0.30 -13.29
C LYS A 183 8.94 1.02 -12.59
N SER A 184 9.13 1.00 -11.27
CA SER A 184 9.43 2.21 -10.48
C SER A 184 8.39 3.33 -10.71
N THR A 185 8.80 4.60 -10.64
CA THR A 185 7.96 5.81 -10.83
C THR A 185 7.97 6.37 -12.26
N PHE A 186 8.70 5.73 -13.18
CA PHE A 186 8.85 6.22 -14.55
C PHE A 186 7.53 6.10 -15.33
N PHE A 187 7.13 7.20 -15.97
CA PHE A 187 5.91 7.28 -16.78
C PHE A 187 6.17 8.11 -18.02
N ASP A 188 6.19 7.44 -19.17
CA ASP A 188 6.41 7.99 -20.50
C ASP A 188 5.42 7.30 -21.44
N PRO A 189 4.12 7.65 -21.35
CA PRO A 189 3.09 7.02 -22.17
C PRO A 189 3.34 7.28 -23.65
N ASP A 190 4.01 8.37 -24.00
CA ASP A 190 4.30 8.72 -25.39
C ASP A 190 5.27 7.73 -26.03
N ASN A 191 6.29 7.26 -25.29
CA ASN A 191 7.30 6.33 -25.80
C ASN A 191 7.18 4.89 -25.28
N VAL A 192 6.42 4.64 -24.21
CA VAL A 192 6.19 3.32 -23.61
C VAL A 192 4.72 2.95 -23.78
N ARG A 193 4.45 2.19 -24.84
CA ARG A 193 3.11 1.75 -25.23
C ARG A 193 2.32 1.07 -24.10
N GLU A 194 2.98 0.28 -23.26
CA GLU A 194 2.38 -0.41 -22.11
C GLU A 194 1.85 0.56 -21.02
N GLN A 195 2.27 1.83 -21.04
CA GLN A 195 1.87 2.84 -20.06
C GLN A 195 0.73 3.74 -20.57
N ARG A 196 0.27 3.57 -21.82
CA ARG A 196 -0.88 4.31 -22.35
C ARG A 196 -2.18 3.75 -21.76
N PRO A 197 -3.05 4.56 -21.14
CA PRO A 197 -4.30 4.07 -20.55
C PRO A 197 -5.25 3.49 -21.61
N ALA A 198 -5.98 2.43 -21.24
CA ALA A 198 -6.83 1.63 -22.13
C ALA A 198 -8.12 2.32 -22.63
N ASN A 199 -8.39 3.55 -22.19
CA ASN A 199 -9.74 4.12 -22.23
C ASN A 199 -9.89 5.32 -23.16
N ALA A 200 -8.91 5.62 -24.01
CA ALA A 200 -9.04 6.72 -24.95
C ALA A 200 -8.95 6.19 -26.36
N PHE A 201 -9.95 6.44 -27.18
CA PHE A 201 -9.62 6.96 -28.50
C PHE A 201 -10.04 8.43 -28.52
N PRO A 202 -9.30 9.29 -29.25
CA PRO A 202 -8.12 8.94 -30.04
C PRO A 202 -6.80 9.11 -29.26
N GLY A 203 -6.11 8.01 -28.94
CA GLY A 203 -4.74 8.02 -28.35
C GLY A 203 -4.42 7.04 -27.19
N GLY A 204 -5.38 6.25 -26.70
CA GLY A 204 -5.22 5.33 -25.56
C GLY A 204 -5.02 3.87 -25.98
N ALA A 205 -3.99 3.24 -25.39
CA ALA A 205 -3.46 1.86 -25.49
C ALA A 205 -3.38 1.16 -26.86
N TRP A 206 -4.42 1.27 -27.69
CA TRP A 206 -4.52 0.69 -29.02
C TRP A 206 -4.37 1.73 -30.11
N ASP A 207 -3.40 2.63 -29.95
CA ASP A 207 -2.95 3.46 -31.04
C ASP A 207 -2.25 2.57 -32.09
N PRO A 208 -2.81 2.37 -33.31
CA PRO A 208 -2.13 1.61 -34.35
C PRO A 208 -0.89 2.34 -34.88
N GLU A 209 -0.74 3.63 -34.55
CA GLU A 209 0.43 4.41 -34.91
C GLU A 209 1.61 4.04 -34.02
N LEU A 210 2.80 4.06 -34.62
CA LEU A 210 4.03 3.81 -33.91
C LEU A 210 4.38 5.01 -33.03
N THR A 211 4.90 4.75 -31.84
CA THR A 211 5.49 5.80 -31.00
C THR A 211 6.73 6.39 -31.66
N GLU A 212 7.16 7.59 -31.24
CA GLU A 212 8.40 8.20 -31.75
C GLU A 212 9.61 7.28 -31.57
N ARG A 213 9.68 6.58 -30.43
CA ARG A 213 10.73 5.58 -30.15
C ARG A 213 10.65 4.35 -31.05
N GLU A 214 9.45 3.89 -31.39
CA GLU A 214 9.25 2.79 -32.34
C GLU A 214 9.65 3.22 -33.76
N TRP A 215 9.31 4.45 -34.17
CA TRP A 215 9.79 5.05 -35.42
C TRP A 215 11.31 5.14 -35.46
N ALA A 216 11.94 5.67 -34.41
CA ALA A 216 13.40 5.75 -34.31
C ALA A 216 14.06 4.37 -34.44
N ARG A 217 13.43 3.32 -33.90
CA ARG A 217 13.89 1.93 -34.05
C ARG A 217 13.72 1.41 -35.48
N VAL A 218 12.60 1.70 -36.15
CA VAL A 218 12.40 1.37 -37.56
C VAL A 218 13.48 2.03 -38.42
N GLU A 219 13.72 3.34 -38.24
CA GLU A 219 14.74 4.09 -38.97
C GLU A 219 16.14 3.54 -38.75
N LEU A 220 16.48 3.19 -37.50
CA LEU A 220 17.75 2.54 -37.19
C LEU A 220 17.92 1.22 -37.95
N LEU A 221 16.87 0.40 -38.03
CA LEU A 221 16.92 -0.90 -38.72
C LEU A 221 17.07 -0.74 -40.23
N VAL A 222 16.33 0.20 -40.82
CA VAL A 222 16.44 0.54 -42.26
C VAL A 222 17.86 1.01 -42.56
N ARG A 223 18.37 1.99 -41.81
CA ARG A 223 19.69 2.59 -42.05
C ARG A 223 20.84 1.61 -41.84
N ARG A 224 20.79 0.80 -40.79
CA ARG A 224 21.93 -0.06 -40.38
C ARG A 224 21.94 -1.41 -41.07
N TYR A 225 20.77 -1.95 -41.40
CA TYR A 225 20.63 -3.33 -41.88
C TYR A 225 19.90 -3.43 -43.23
N GLY A 226 19.51 -2.31 -43.84
CA GLY A 226 18.83 -2.31 -45.14
C GLY A 226 17.44 -2.94 -45.11
N CYS A 227 16.80 -3.02 -43.95
CA CYS A 227 15.47 -3.57 -43.82
C CYS A 227 14.42 -2.72 -44.57
N ASP A 228 13.37 -3.35 -45.09
CA ASP A 228 12.25 -2.62 -45.69
C ASP A 228 11.42 -1.88 -44.61
N ARG A 229 11.37 -0.54 -44.71
CA ARG A 229 10.66 0.32 -43.75
C ARG A 229 9.20 -0.09 -43.61
N ASN A 230 8.52 -0.28 -44.73
CA ASN A 230 7.08 -0.55 -44.75
C ASN A 230 6.76 -1.93 -44.16
N ALA A 231 7.60 -2.94 -44.41
CA ALA A 231 7.47 -4.26 -43.80
C ALA A 231 7.67 -4.22 -42.29
N LEU A 232 8.64 -3.46 -41.78
CA LEU A 232 8.83 -3.28 -40.34
C LEU A 232 7.61 -2.62 -39.67
N VAL A 233 7.09 -1.54 -40.26
CA VAL A 233 5.88 -0.87 -39.77
C VAL A 233 4.70 -1.83 -39.74
N ARG A 234 4.42 -2.54 -40.85
CA ARG A 234 3.35 -3.55 -40.89
C ARG A 234 3.54 -4.66 -39.84
N THR A 235 4.78 -5.07 -39.59
CA THR A 235 5.09 -6.11 -38.59
C THR A 235 4.75 -5.64 -37.18
N ILE A 236 5.15 -4.41 -36.82
CA ILE A 236 4.85 -3.81 -35.52
C ILE A 236 3.34 -3.62 -35.37
N GLN A 237 2.67 -3.07 -36.38
CA GLN A 237 1.21 -2.90 -36.39
C GLN A 237 0.47 -4.24 -36.26
N ALA A 238 0.92 -5.29 -36.95
CA ALA A 238 0.35 -6.62 -36.82
C ALA A 238 0.57 -7.22 -35.42
N GLN A 239 1.70 -6.95 -34.79
CA GLN A 239 1.95 -7.35 -33.40
C GLN A 239 1.01 -6.63 -32.43
N VAL A 240 0.85 -5.31 -32.59
CA VAL A 240 -0.10 -4.48 -31.84
C VAL A 240 -1.52 -5.06 -32.03
N ALA A 241 -1.96 -5.30 -33.26
CA ALA A 241 -3.28 -5.88 -33.54
C ALA A 241 -3.49 -7.26 -32.88
N ARG A 242 -2.47 -8.13 -32.86
CA ARG A 242 -2.56 -9.43 -32.15
C ARG A 242 -2.72 -9.25 -30.64
N GLN A 243 -1.94 -8.36 -30.04
CA GLN A 243 -2.05 -8.07 -28.61
C GLN A 243 -3.45 -7.50 -28.26
N HIS A 244 -4.06 -6.71 -29.16
CA HIS A 244 -5.43 -6.22 -29.00
C HIS A 244 -6.44 -7.36 -28.98
N GLN A 245 -6.35 -8.27 -29.94
CA GLN A 245 -7.23 -9.44 -29.99
C GLN A 245 -7.10 -10.31 -28.73
N THR A 246 -5.87 -10.52 -28.25
CA THR A 246 -5.63 -11.22 -26.99
C THR A 246 -6.29 -10.49 -25.82
N TYR A 247 -6.11 -9.17 -25.71
CA TYR A 247 -6.73 -8.38 -24.64
C TYR A 247 -8.25 -8.51 -24.64
N LEU A 248 -8.90 -8.40 -25.81
CA LEU A 248 -10.34 -8.58 -25.95
C LEU A 248 -10.80 -10.00 -25.57
N ALA A 249 -10.01 -11.02 -25.89
CA ALA A 249 -10.32 -12.41 -25.56
C ALA A 249 -10.15 -12.74 -24.08
N THR A 250 -9.21 -12.07 -23.39
CA THR A 250 -8.90 -12.32 -21.96
C THR A 250 -9.60 -11.37 -20.99
N SER A 251 -10.12 -10.24 -21.48
CA SER A 251 -10.88 -9.33 -20.64
C SER A 251 -12.23 -9.97 -20.32
N PRO A 252 -12.61 -10.15 -19.03
CA PRO A 252 -13.93 -10.65 -18.71
C PRO A 252 -14.95 -9.72 -19.36
N SER A 253 -15.86 -10.29 -20.14
CA SER A 253 -17.00 -9.55 -20.68
C SER A 253 -17.70 -8.86 -19.52
N SER A 254 -17.59 -7.53 -19.44
CA SER A 254 -18.29 -6.74 -18.44
C SER A 254 -19.77 -7.07 -18.51
N PRO A 255 -20.42 -7.49 -17.41
CA PRO A 255 -21.87 -7.59 -17.35
C PRO A 255 -22.55 -6.23 -17.52
#